data_AF-A0A524JAP7-F1
#
_entry.id   AF-A0A524JAP7-F1
#
_cell.length_a   1.000
_cell.length_b   1.000
_cell.length_c   1.000
_cell.angle_alpha   90.00
_cell.angle_beta   90.00
_cell.angle_gamma   90.00
#
_symmetry.space_group_name_H-M   'P 1'
#
loop_
_entity.id
_entity.type
_entity.pdbx_description
1 polymer ?
#
loop_
_entity_poly.entity_id
_entity_poly.type
_entity_poly.pdbx_seq_one_letter_code
_entity_poly.pdbx_strand_id
1 'polypeptide(L)'
;MNEPILDRVIWLVFSVGLAILSAVTLAYVEQIAQRVPSDKKWWYFLLNPWLNHSLRFVYAICIPAIALFAQGALTYRGLGFKPFPWMPFVSGSGDKWLVWLNDSETMFLILFLTGLVLAYGLQSSGGNRSEHKPNIGTSLITASRESLIDQIHWAFYRELCVTFWGVALGSWIVMVPLSIELLLNPATWTKVKNVQGRTSLIAHSGILFASTILFIQTQNLWLMLMLEFTLRML
;
A
#
# COMPACT_ATOMS: atom_id res chain seq x y z
N MET A 1 -1.83 -15.83 -29.76
CA MET A 1 -1.70 -15.04 -28.52
C MET A 1 -2.33 -15.89 -27.44
N ASN A 2 -1.59 -16.24 -26.38
CA ASN A 2 -2.00 -17.28 -25.43
C ASN A 2 -3.24 -16.81 -24.66
N GLU A 3 -4.36 -17.53 -24.77
CA GLU A 3 -5.60 -17.30 -24.00
C GLU A 3 -5.40 -16.95 -22.51
N PRO A 4 -4.45 -17.56 -21.76
CA PRO A 4 -4.25 -17.20 -20.35
C PRO A 4 -3.81 -15.75 -20.09
N ILE A 5 -3.22 -15.06 -21.07
CA ILE A 5 -2.81 -13.65 -20.89
C ILE A 5 -4.02 -12.73 -21.05
N LEU A 6 -4.90 -13.02 -22.01
CA LEU A 6 -6.09 -12.21 -22.27
C LEU A 6 -7.05 -12.25 -21.08
N ASP A 7 -7.28 -13.43 -20.50
CA ASP A 7 -8.11 -13.58 -19.30
C ASP A 7 -7.57 -12.80 -18.11
N ARG A 8 -6.25 -12.82 -17.89
CA ARG A 8 -5.60 -12.01 -16.85
C ARG A 8 -5.85 -10.53 -17.04
N VAL A 9 -5.74 -10.04 -18.27
CA VAL A 9 -5.96 -8.62 -18.60
C VAL A 9 -7.44 -8.24 -18.41
N ILE A 10 -8.39 -9.09 -18.83
CA ILE A 10 -9.83 -8.82 -18.66
C ILE A 10 -10.18 -8.69 -17.17
N TRP A 11 -9.73 -9.63 -16.34
CA TRP A 11 -9.97 -9.60 -14.90
C TRP A 11 -9.31 -8.40 -14.23
N LEU A 12 -8.12 -8.01 -14.69
CA LEU A 12 -7.46 -6.80 -14.23
C LEU A 12 -8.29 -5.56 -14.56
N VAL A 13 -8.68 -5.38 -15.82
CA VAL A 13 -9.48 -4.25 -16.27
C VAL A 13 -10.80 -4.20 -15.50
N PHE A 14 -11.44 -5.35 -15.28
CA PHE A 14 -12.64 -5.45 -14.48
C PHE A 14 -12.39 -5.02 -13.03
N SER A 15 -11.33 -5.50 -12.38
CA SER A 15 -10.99 -5.15 -11.00
C SER A 15 -10.68 -3.65 -10.82
N VAL A 16 -9.94 -3.06 -11.77
CA VAL A 16 -9.63 -1.63 -11.80
C VAL A 16 -10.90 -0.81 -12.04
N GLY A 17 -11.75 -1.23 -12.99
CA GLY A 17 -13.04 -0.59 -13.25
C GLY A 17 -13.95 -0.60 -12.02
N LEU A 18 -13.99 -1.71 -11.29
CA LEU A 18 -14.76 -1.86 -10.05
C LEU A 18 -14.19 -0.98 -8.93
N ALA A 19 -12.86 -0.84 -8.86
CA ALA A 19 -12.19 0.06 -7.92
C ALA A 19 -12.45 1.55 -8.20
N ILE A 20 -12.48 1.93 -9.48
CA ILE A 20 -12.84 3.31 -9.88
C ILE A 20 -14.31 3.58 -9.59
N LEU A 21 -15.21 2.65 -9.97
CA LEU A 21 -16.65 2.81 -9.76
C LEU A 21 -17.01 2.99 -8.30
N SER A 22 -16.39 2.20 -7.42
CA SER A 22 -16.58 2.30 -5.97
C SER A 22 -15.99 3.58 -5.39
N ALA A 23 -14.82 4.03 -5.83
CA ALA A 23 -14.26 5.33 -5.44
C ALA A 23 -15.20 6.49 -5.82
N VAL A 24 -15.72 6.49 -7.05
CA VAL A 24 -16.69 7.48 -7.54
C VAL A 24 -17.99 7.41 -6.75
N THR A 25 -18.52 6.20 -6.53
CA THR A 25 -19.76 6.00 -5.75
C THR A 25 -19.59 6.57 -4.35
N LEU A 26 -18.41 6.38 -3.75
CA LEU A 26 -18.17 6.89 -2.41
C LEU A 26 -18.05 8.41 -2.35
N ALA A 27 -17.31 9.01 -3.29
CA ALA A 27 -17.22 10.46 -3.40
C ALA A 27 -18.61 11.09 -3.61
N TYR A 28 -19.46 10.42 -4.39
CA TYR A 28 -20.84 10.84 -4.60
C TYR A 28 -21.70 10.71 -3.33
N VAL A 29 -21.56 9.61 -2.58
CA VAL A 29 -22.22 9.41 -1.28
C VAL A 29 -21.80 10.48 -0.28
N GLU A 30 -20.52 10.83 -0.20
CA GLU A 30 -20.02 11.90 0.66
C GLU A 30 -20.58 13.27 0.27
N GLN A 31 -20.66 13.58 -1.03
CA GLN A 31 -21.27 14.82 -1.50
C GLN A 31 -22.76 14.91 -1.16
N ILE A 32 -23.50 13.79 -1.30
CA ILE A 32 -24.91 13.74 -0.90
C ILE A 32 -25.04 13.91 0.61
N ALA A 33 -24.21 13.21 1.40
CA ALA A 33 -24.25 13.26 2.86
C ALA A 33 -24.11 14.69 3.41
N GLN A 34 -23.28 15.53 2.78
CA GLN A 34 -23.15 16.95 3.15
C GLN A 34 -24.43 17.77 2.91
N ARG A 35 -25.36 17.29 2.07
CA ARG A 35 -26.61 17.96 1.72
C ARG A 35 -27.84 17.36 2.43
N VAL A 36 -27.72 16.20 3.06
CA VAL A 36 -28.85 15.53 3.72
C VAL A 36 -29.06 16.10 5.13
N PRO A 37 -30.29 16.46 5.53
CA PRO A 37 -30.59 16.90 6.89
C PRO A 37 -30.22 15.84 7.93
N SER A 38 -29.66 16.30 9.05
CA SER A 38 -29.14 15.48 10.17
C SER A 38 -30.13 14.45 10.77
N ASP A 39 -31.42 14.53 10.44
CA ASP A 39 -32.47 13.67 10.99
C ASP A 39 -32.44 12.23 10.41
N LYS A 40 -31.86 12.02 9.22
CA LYS A 40 -31.80 10.66 8.63
C LYS A 40 -30.65 9.83 9.20
N LYS A 41 -30.85 9.27 10.40
CA LYS A 41 -29.88 8.43 11.14
C LYS A 41 -29.27 7.26 10.36
N TRP A 42 -29.97 6.70 9.37
CA TRP A 42 -29.46 5.55 8.60
C TRP A 42 -28.30 5.90 7.65
N TRP A 43 -28.21 7.16 7.18
CA TRP A 43 -27.08 7.61 6.35
C TRP A 43 -25.75 7.61 7.12
N TYR A 44 -25.79 7.92 8.43
CA TYR A 44 -24.61 7.85 9.28
C TYR A 44 -24.02 6.43 9.41
N PHE A 45 -24.85 5.39 9.24
CA PHE A 45 -24.36 4.01 9.21
C PHE A 45 -23.53 3.72 7.95
N LEU A 46 -23.95 4.21 6.78
CA LEU A 46 -23.20 4.08 5.52
C LEU A 46 -21.93 4.94 5.52
N LEU A 47 -21.96 6.07 6.21
CA LEU A 47 -20.81 6.95 6.42
C LEU A 47 -19.89 6.46 7.54
N ASN A 48 -20.23 5.35 8.21
CA ASN A 48 -19.37 4.79 9.24
C ASN A 48 -18.01 4.44 8.60
N PRO A 49 -16.90 5.08 9.07
CA PRO A 49 -15.58 4.84 8.51
C PRO A 49 -15.21 3.36 8.53
N TRP A 50 -15.71 2.60 9.52
CA TRP A 50 -15.50 1.17 9.60
C TRP A 50 -16.11 0.40 8.44
N LEU A 51 -17.39 0.63 8.16
CA LEU A 51 -18.11 -0.06 7.09
C LEU A 51 -17.51 0.29 5.74
N ASN A 52 -17.29 1.59 5.51
CA ASN A 52 -16.75 2.12 4.27
C ASN A 52 -15.34 1.58 3.98
N HIS A 53 -14.42 1.69 4.94
CA HIS A 53 -13.08 1.16 4.76
C HIS A 53 -13.09 -0.38 4.62
N SER A 54 -14.07 -1.09 5.20
CA SER A 54 -14.15 -2.56 5.12
C SER A 54 -14.65 -2.98 3.76
N LEU A 55 -15.66 -2.29 3.24
CA LEU A 55 -16.10 -2.47 1.87
C LEU A 55 -14.97 -2.15 0.88
N ARG A 56 -14.25 -1.05 1.10
CA ARG A 56 -13.04 -0.70 0.33
C ARG A 56 -12.01 -1.80 0.33
N PHE A 57 -11.69 -2.33 1.49
CA PHE A 57 -10.79 -3.46 1.61
C PHE A 57 -11.31 -4.68 0.84
N VAL A 58 -12.56 -5.10 1.06
CA VAL A 58 -13.11 -6.30 0.43
C VAL A 58 -13.14 -6.17 -1.09
N TYR A 59 -13.59 -5.04 -1.65
CA TYR A 59 -13.65 -4.91 -3.09
C TYR A 59 -12.28 -4.64 -3.72
N ALA A 60 -11.45 -3.78 -3.12
CA ALA A 60 -10.21 -3.31 -3.74
C ALA A 60 -9.10 -4.34 -3.65
N ILE A 61 -9.22 -5.28 -2.71
CA ILE A 61 -8.17 -6.23 -2.38
C ILE A 61 -8.68 -7.67 -2.53
N CYS A 62 -9.78 -8.05 -1.88
CA CYS A 62 -10.19 -9.45 -1.88
C CYS A 62 -10.65 -9.92 -3.25
N ILE A 63 -11.40 -9.11 -4.01
CA ILE A 63 -11.86 -9.49 -5.35
C ILE A 63 -10.68 -9.67 -6.33
N PRO A 64 -9.74 -8.72 -6.47
CA PRO A 64 -8.58 -8.91 -7.33
C PRO A 64 -7.65 -10.03 -6.84
N ALA A 65 -7.44 -10.16 -5.52
CA ALA A 65 -6.62 -11.23 -4.97
C ALA A 65 -7.21 -12.61 -5.27
N ILE A 66 -8.51 -12.81 -5.05
CA ILE A 66 -9.20 -14.07 -5.37
C ILE A 66 -9.14 -14.36 -6.87
N ALA A 67 -9.36 -13.36 -7.72
CA ALA A 67 -9.32 -13.52 -9.17
C ALA A 67 -7.92 -13.95 -9.66
N LEU A 68 -6.85 -13.30 -9.17
CA LEU A 68 -5.49 -13.67 -9.54
C LEU A 68 -5.06 -15.02 -8.93
N PHE A 69 -5.54 -15.36 -7.74
CA PHE A 69 -5.25 -16.64 -7.09
C PHE A 69 -5.91 -17.80 -7.85
N ALA A 70 -7.16 -17.62 -8.27
CA ALA A 70 -7.91 -18.60 -9.06
C ALA A 70 -7.25 -18.91 -10.42
N GLN A 71 -6.50 -17.96 -10.98
CA GLN A 71 -5.80 -18.13 -12.26
C GLN A 71 -4.38 -18.69 -12.12
N GLY A 72 -3.92 -18.97 -10.88
CA GLY A 72 -2.53 -19.33 -10.61
C GLY A 72 -1.52 -18.24 -11.03
N ALA A 73 -2.01 -17.03 -11.30
CA ALA A 73 -1.18 -15.87 -11.63
C ALA A 73 -0.51 -15.33 -10.37
N LEU A 74 -1.26 -15.34 -9.27
CA LEU A 74 -0.76 -15.05 -7.94
C LEU A 74 0.02 -16.25 -7.41
N THR A 75 1.34 -16.27 -7.63
CA THR A 75 2.18 -17.27 -6.97
C THR A 75 2.49 -16.78 -5.55
N TYR A 76 2.56 -17.69 -4.57
CA TYR A 76 2.99 -17.33 -3.20
C TYR A 76 4.31 -16.54 -3.21
N ARG A 77 5.21 -16.83 -4.16
CA ARG A 77 6.45 -16.09 -4.36
C ARG A 77 6.28 -14.71 -5.01
N GLY A 78 5.38 -14.54 -5.98
CA GLY A 78 5.15 -13.26 -6.67
C GLY A 78 4.57 -12.18 -5.75
N LEU A 79 3.67 -12.60 -4.85
CA LEU A 79 3.21 -11.76 -3.74
C LEU A 79 4.27 -11.48 -2.68
N GLY A 80 5.45 -12.10 -2.78
CA GLY A 80 6.48 -12.03 -1.76
C GLY A 80 6.15 -12.76 -0.46
N PHE A 81 5.20 -13.70 -0.45
CA PHE A 81 4.98 -14.58 0.69
C PHE A 81 6.01 -15.71 0.64
N LYS A 82 7.23 -15.42 1.13
CA LYS A 82 8.12 -16.49 1.58
C LYS A 82 7.43 -17.24 2.73
N PRO A 83 7.47 -18.59 2.75
CA PRO A 83 6.86 -19.36 3.82
C PRO A 83 7.47 -18.91 5.14
N PHE A 84 6.61 -18.59 6.11
CA PHE A 84 7.07 -18.20 7.43
C PHE A 84 7.86 -19.36 8.05
N PRO A 85 9.01 -19.11 8.71
CA PRO A 85 9.81 -20.17 9.31
C PRO A 85 9.05 -21.14 10.23
N TRP A 86 7.94 -20.70 10.82
CA TRP A 86 7.10 -21.49 11.73
C TRP A 86 5.91 -22.21 11.06
N MET A 87 5.68 -22.07 9.75
CA MET A 87 4.57 -22.77 9.09
C MET A 87 4.89 -24.27 8.90
N PRO A 88 4.04 -25.19 9.40
CA PRO A 88 4.35 -26.62 9.44
C PRO A 88 4.26 -27.35 8.08
N PHE A 89 3.79 -26.67 7.02
CA PHE A 89 3.45 -27.31 5.74
C PHE A 89 4.60 -27.40 4.72
N VAL A 90 5.83 -27.04 5.09
CA VAL A 90 6.97 -27.09 4.16
C VAL A 90 8.14 -27.81 4.81
N SER A 91 8.35 -29.07 4.44
CA SER A 91 9.45 -29.93 4.87
C SER A 91 10.82 -29.24 4.64
N GLY A 92 11.73 -29.30 5.62
CA GLY A 92 13.08 -28.71 5.58
C GLY A 92 13.23 -27.38 6.32
N SER A 93 13.50 -27.40 7.63
CA SER A 93 13.40 -26.23 8.52
C SER A 93 14.71 -25.46 8.77
N GLY A 94 15.88 -26.05 8.51
CA GLY A 94 17.18 -25.44 8.82
C GLY A 94 17.54 -24.23 7.96
N ASP A 95 17.56 -24.40 6.64
CA ASP A 95 18.04 -23.37 5.71
C ASP A 95 17.11 -22.15 5.58
N LYS A 96 15.85 -22.29 6.02
CA LYS A 96 14.83 -21.24 5.90
C LYS A 96 15.04 -20.09 6.89
N TRP A 97 15.51 -20.38 8.10
CA TRP A 97 15.80 -19.36 9.11
C TRP A 97 16.96 -18.46 8.68
N LEU A 98 18.01 -19.04 8.10
CA LEU A 98 19.16 -18.30 7.58
C LEU A 98 18.76 -17.33 6.46
N VAL A 99 17.90 -17.76 5.53
CA VAL A 99 17.37 -16.87 4.48
C VAL A 99 16.56 -15.72 5.09
N TRP A 100 15.71 -16.01 6.08
CA TRP A 100 14.88 -14.98 6.74
C TRP A 100 15.71 -13.98 7.55
N LEU A 101 16.75 -14.47 8.25
CA LEU A 101 17.70 -13.62 8.97
C LEU A 101 18.47 -12.71 8.02
N ASN A 102 18.99 -13.26 6.92
CA ASN A 102 19.70 -12.47 5.90
C ASN A 102 18.80 -11.39 5.26
N ASP A 103 17.52 -11.72 5.00
CA ASP A 103 16.55 -10.74 4.53
C ASP A 103 16.26 -9.66 5.60
N SER A 104 16.27 -10.03 6.88
CA SER A 104 16.04 -9.11 8.00
C SER A 104 17.18 -8.10 8.15
N GLU A 105 18.43 -8.51 7.96
CA GLU A 105 19.59 -7.61 7.93
C GLU A 105 19.43 -6.55 6.83
N THR A 106 18.98 -6.96 5.65
CA THR A 106 18.68 -6.05 4.54
C THR A 106 17.55 -5.08 4.92
N MET A 107 16.51 -5.55 5.59
CA MET A 107 15.42 -4.71 6.11
C MET A 107 15.95 -3.66 7.09
N PHE A 108 16.78 -4.06 8.07
CA PHE A 108 17.34 -3.12 9.05
C PHE A 108 18.22 -2.06 8.41
N LEU A 109 19.04 -2.44 7.42
CA LEU A 109 19.85 -1.49 6.68
C LEU A 109 18.97 -0.47 5.94
N ILE A 110 17.95 -0.93 5.22
CA ILE A 110 17.03 -0.05 4.49
C ILE A 110 16.24 0.85 5.45
N LEU A 111 15.75 0.30 6.56
CA LEU A 111 15.06 1.05 7.61
C LEU A 111 15.96 2.14 8.18
N PHE A 112 17.21 1.81 8.51
CA PHE A 112 18.18 2.74 9.06
C PHE A 112 18.50 3.88 8.08
N LEU A 113 18.81 3.54 6.82
CA LEU A 113 19.10 4.54 5.79
C LEU A 113 17.90 5.44 5.50
N THR A 114 16.71 4.86 5.40
CA THR A 114 15.47 5.61 5.17
C THR A 114 15.17 6.51 6.37
N GLY A 115 15.32 6.00 7.59
CA GLY A 115 15.15 6.75 8.82
C GLY A 115 16.11 7.93 8.92
N LEU A 116 17.38 7.78 8.52
CA LEU A 116 18.34 8.88 8.47
C LEU A 116 17.93 9.98 7.48
N VAL A 117 17.49 9.59 6.27
CA VAL A 117 17.01 10.55 5.26
C VAL A 117 15.78 11.31 5.77
N LEU A 118 14.84 10.61 6.40
CA LEU A 118 13.64 11.23 6.99
C LEU A 118 14.02 12.17 8.14
N ALA A 119 14.88 11.73 9.06
CA ALA A 119 15.34 12.53 10.19
C ALA A 119 16.07 13.81 9.72
N TYR A 120 16.93 13.69 8.70
CA TYR A 120 17.61 14.83 8.11
C TYR A 120 16.63 15.82 7.44
N GLY A 121 15.63 15.30 6.71
CA GLY A 121 14.57 16.12 6.11
C GLY A 121 13.73 16.86 7.14
N LEU A 122 13.42 16.20 8.27
CA LEU A 122 12.71 16.81 9.40
C LEU A 122 13.54 17.89 10.08
N GLN A 123 14.83 17.64 10.32
CA GLN A 123 15.74 18.60 10.94
C GLN A 123 15.96 19.84 10.06
N SER A 124 16.11 19.64 8.74
CA SER A 124 16.30 20.72 7.77
C SER A 124 15.06 21.59 7.58
N SER A 125 13.89 21.11 7.99
CA SER A 125 12.62 21.84 7.86
C SER A 125 12.38 22.91 8.95
N GLY A 126 13.36 23.16 9.83
CA GLY A 126 13.51 24.43 10.54
C GLY A 126 12.31 24.89 11.38
N GLY A 127 12.21 24.39 12.62
CA GLY A 127 11.90 25.24 13.78
C GLY A 127 10.47 25.74 14.03
N ASN A 128 9.54 25.80 13.08
CA ASN A 128 8.15 26.20 13.36
C ASN A 128 7.25 24.98 13.56
N ARG A 129 7.49 24.27 14.67
CA ARG A 129 6.49 23.40 15.31
C ARG A 129 5.36 24.27 15.87
N SER A 130 4.48 24.79 15.00
CA SER A 130 3.11 24.95 15.45
C SER A 130 2.63 23.57 15.85
N GLU A 131 2.14 23.47 17.08
CA GLU A 131 1.61 22.28 17.76
C GLU A 131 0.38 21.69 17.05
N HIS A 132 0.47 21.43 15.75
CA HIS A 132 -0.34 20.39 15.18
C HIS A 132 0.26 19.10 15.71
N LYS A 133 -0.27 18.66 16.86
CA LYS A 133 -0.28 17.23 17.18
C LYS A 133 -0.61 16.56 15.84
N PRO A 134 0.21 15.60 15.36
CA PRO A 134 -0.29 14.69 14.35
C PRO A 134 -1.66 14.25 14.86
N ASN A 135 -2.59 13.92 13.97
CA ASN A 135 -3.82 13.32 14.42
C ASN A 135 -3.49 11.91 14.98
N ILE A 136 -2.75 11.84 16.11
CA ILE A 136 -2.38 10.71 16.96
C ILE A 136 -3.66 10.16 17.62
N GLY A 137 -4.83 10.72 17.29
CA GLY A 137 -6.13 10.12 17.52
C GLY A 137 -6.51 9.06 16.46
N THR A 138 -5.73 8.86 15.39
CA THR A 138 -5.91 7.64 14.58
C THR A 138 -5.34 6.48 15.39
N SER A 139 -6.24 5.64 15.90
CA SER A 139 -5.84 4.46 16.65
C SER A 139 -4.76 3.68 15.89
N LEU A 140 -3.85 3.01 16.59
CA LEU A 140 -2.86 2.08 16.01
C LEU A 140 -3.49 1.18 14.92
N ILE A 141 -4.75 0.78 15.15
CA ILE A 141 -5.56 -0.04 14.27
C ILE A 141 -5.86 0.67 12.93
N THR A 142 -6.18 1.97 12.98
CA THR A 142 -6.43 2.77 11.79
C THR A 142 -5.16 2.91 10.94
N ALA A 143 -4.03 3.23 11.57
CA ALA A 143 -2.75 3.37 10.87
C ALA A 143 -2.27 2.04 10.27
N SER A 144 -2.37 0.93 11.03
CA SER A 144 -2.01 -0.40 10.52
C SER A 144 -2.88 -0.81 9.35
N ARG A 145 -4.18 -0.47 9.41
CA ARG A 145 -5.14 -0.81 8.37
C ARG A 145 -4.88 -0.03 7.08
N GLU A 146 -4.61 1.27 7.19
CA GLU A 146 -4.27 2.09 6.02
C GLU A 146 -2.99 1.59 5.36
N SER A 147 -1.95 1.26 6.14
CA SER A 147 -0.72 0.66 5.60
C SER A 147 -0.97 -0.71 4.94
N LEU A 148 -1.80 -1.57 5.55
CA LEU A 148 -2.18 -2.84 4.93
C LEU A 148 -2.92 -2.63 3.61
N ILE A 149 -3.88 -1.70 3.57
CA ILE A 149 -4.63 -1.39 2.36
C ILE A 149 -3.68 -0.91 1.27
N ASP A 150 -2.83 0.07 1.60
CA ASP A 150 -1.86 0.62 0.68
C ASP A 150 -0.94 -0.49 0.16
N GLN A 151 -0.31 -1.29 1.03
CA GLN A 151 0.64 -2.32 0.59
C GLN A 151 0.01 -3.41 -0.24
N ILE A 152 -1.21 -3.84 0.08
CA ILE A 152 -1.85 -4.88 -0.73
C ILE A 152 -2.25 -4.31 -2.09
N HIS A 153 -2.74 -3.07 -2.13
CA HIS A 153 -2.99 -2.36 -3.37
C HIS A 153 -1.71 -2.22 -4.21
N TRP A 154 -0.59 -1.86 -3.59
CA TRP A 154 0.72 -1.78 -4.24
C TRP A 154 1.25 -3.13 -4.72
N ALA A 155 1.11 -4.17 -3.90
CA ALA A 155 1.52 -5.53 -4.24
C ALA A 155 0.77 -6.03 -5.47
N PHE A 156 -0.51 -5.66 -5.61
CA PHE A 156 -1.31 -6.02 -6.78
C PHE A 156 -0.78 -5.36 -8.07
N TYR A 157 -0.56 -4.04 -8.06
CA TYR A 157 0.03 -3.37 -9.23
C TYR A 157 1.42 -3.92 -9.54
N ARG A 158 2.19 -4.23 -8.50
CA ARG A 158 3.55 -4.74 -8.67
C ARG A 158 3.55 -6.11 -9.32
N GLU A 159 2.69 -7.02 -8.88
CA GLU A 159 2.63 -8.38 -9.46
C GLU A 159 2.34 -8.33 -10.95
N LEU A 160 1.46 -7.41 -11.38
CA LEU A 160 1.21 -7.21 -12.80
C LEU A 160 2.48 -6.81 -13.55
N CYS A 161 3.15 -5.76 -13.08
CA CYS A 161 4.36 -5.28 -13.72
C CYS A 161 5.50 -6.31 -13.67
N VAL A 162 5.61 -7.07 -12.59
CA VAL A 162 6.60 -8.13 -12.41
C VAL A 162 6.32 -9.32 -13.35
N THR A 163 5.06 -9.66 -13.57
CA THR A 163 4.67 -10.74 -14.49
C THR A 163 5.10 -10.44 -15.93
N PHE A 164 4.97 -9.18 -16.36
CA PHE A 164 5.29 -8.79 -17.74
C PHE A 164 6.75 -8.37 -17.95
N TRP A 165 7.39 -7.73 -16.97
CA TRP A 165 8.72 -7.13 -17.10
C TRP A 165 9.78 -7.69 -16.13
N GLY A 166 9.44 -8.70 -15.32
CA GLY A 166 10.33 -9.30 -14.33
C GLY A 166 10.45 -8.47 -13.04
N VAL A 167 11.07 -9.05 -12.01
CA VAL A 167 11.10 -8.47 -10.65
C VAL A 167 11.75 -7.09 -10.61
N ALA A 168 12.90 -6.92 -11.24
CA ALA A 168 13.66 -5.67 -11.19
C ALA A 168 12.90 -4.53 -11.89
N LEU A 169 12.64 -4.65 -13.19
CA LEU A 169 11.96 -3.60 -13.97
C LEU A 169 10.50 -3.44 -13.56
N GLY A 170 9.78 -4.54 -13.32
CA GLY A 170 8.38 -4.51 -12.92
C GLY A 170 8.16 -3.74 -11.62
N SER A 171 9.05 -3.90 -10.64
CA SER A 171 8.98 -3.16 -9.37
C SER A 171 9.18 -1.66 -9.54
N TRP A 172 9.94 -1.22 -10.55
CA TRP A 172 10.09 0.22 -10.85
C TRP A 172 8.94 0.76 -11.68
N ILE A 173 8.45 -0.01 -12.66
CA ILE A 173 7.34 0.41 -13.53
C ILE A 173 6.07 0.68 -12.71
N VAL A 174 5.88 -0.02 -11.59
CA VAL A 174 4.76 0.23 -10.66
C VAL A 174 4.71 1.67 -10.11
N MET A 175 5.85 2.38 -10.12
CA MET A 175 5.92 3.78 -9.69
C MET A 175 5.20 4.73 -10.65
N VAL A 176 5.01 4.33 -11.90
CA VAL A 176 4.34 5.14 -12.93
C VAL A 176 2.87 5.35 -12.62
N PRO A 177 2.02 4.31 -12.45
CA PRO A 177 0.62 4.50 -12.10
C PRO A 177 0.46 5.21 -10.76
N LEU A 178 1.32 4.94 -9.77
CA LEU A 178 1.37 5.70 -8.51
C LEU A 178 1.57 7.19 -8.76
N SER A 179 2.56 7.55 -9.57
CA SER A 179 2.88 8.95 -9.84
C SER A 179 1.72 9.62 -10.56
N ILE A 180 1.07 8.91 -11.48
CA ILE A 180 -0.14 9.40 -12.16
C ILE A 180 -1.28 9.63 -11.17
N GLU A 181 -1.57 8.66 -10.30
CA GLU A 181 -2.61 8.79 -9.27
C GLU A 181 -2.32 9.98 -8.35
N LEU A 182 -1.07 10.13 -7.92
CA LEU A 182 -0.62 11.23 -7.08
C LEU A 182 -0.79 12.59 -7.76
N LEU A 183 -0.47 12.67 -9.07
CA LEU A 183 -0.62 13.88 -9.90
C LEU A 183 -2.07 14.20 -10.22
N LEU A 184 -2.94 13.20 -10.37
CA LEU A 184 -4.36 13.41 -10.67
C LEU A 184 -5.17 13.74 -9.41
N ASN A 185 -4.67 13.43 -8.21
CA ASN A 185 -5.36 13.70 -6.97
C ASN A 185 -5.28 15.20 -6.58
N PRO A 186 -6.40 15.96 -6.60
CA PRO A 186 -6.41 17.37 -6.27
C PRO A 186 -6.00 17.64 -4.81
N ALA A 187 -6.23 16.69 -3.89
CA ALA A 187 -5.81 16.80 -2.51
C ALA A 187 -4.28 16.74 -2.34
N THR A 188 -3.56 16.13 -3.30
CA THR A 188 -2.10 16.17 -3.30
C THR A 188 -1.60 17.59 -3.58
N TRP A 189 -2.20 18.27 -4.56
CA TRP A 189 -1.77 19.61 -4.95
C TRP A 189 -1.97 20.65 -3.84
N THR A 190 -3.02 20.51 -3.03
CA THR A 190 -3.20 21.36 -1.85
C THR A 190 -2.13 21.10 -0.80
N LYS A 191 -1.72 19.84 -0.61
CA LYS A 191 -0.60 19.46 0.28
C LYS A 191 0.74 20.00 -0.23
N VAL A 192 1.02 19.95 -1.54
CA VAL A 192 2.28 20.46 -2.13
C VAL A 192 2.44 21.97 -1.91
N LYS A 193 1.34 22.73 -1.84
CA LYS A 193 1.41 24.18 -1.55
C LYS A 193 1.81 24.49 -0.11
N ASN A 194 1.64 23.55 0.83
CA ASN A 194 2.04 23.69 2.22
C ASN A 194 3.41 23.03 2.45
N VAL A 195 4.33 23.70 3.14
CA VAL A 195 5.66 23.15 3.52
C VAL A 195 5.52 21.81 4.28
N GLN A 196 4.52 21.70 5.14
CA GLN A 196 4.24 20.47 5.90
C GLN A 196 3.68 19.36 5.01
N GLY A 197 2.85 19.70 4.02
CA GLY A 197 2.35 18.72 3.07
C GLY A 197 3.45 18.22 2.13
N ARG A 198 4.41 19.08 1.76
CA ARG A 198 5.60 18.69 0.98
C ARG A 198 6.48 17.70 1.73
N THR A 199 6.77 17.95 3.01
CA THR A 199 7.60 17.05 3.82
C THR A 199 6.93 15.69 4.00
N SER A 200 5.62 15.66 4.27
CA SER A 200 4.84 14.40 4.30
C SER A 200 4.90 13.65 2.97
N LEU A 201 4.77 14.35 1.83
CA LEU A 201 4.85 13.70 0.51
C LEU A 201 6.24 13.13 0.23
N ILE A 202 7.30 13.86 0.55
CA ILE A 202 8.68 13.37 0.42
C ILE A 202 8.89 12.13 1.29
N ALA A 203 8.36 12.14 2.52
CA ALA A 203 8.44 10.99 3.41
C ALA A 203 7.72 9.77 2.84
N HIS A 204 6.49 9.92 2.35
CA HIS A 204 5.74 8.86 1.69
C HIS A 204 6.46 8.32 0.45
N SER A 205 7.00 9.20 -0.40
CA SER A 205 7.80 8.77 -1.56
C SER A 205 9.07 8.01 -1.15
N GLY A 206 9.74 8.44 -0.08
CA GLY A 206 10.91 7.75 0.47
C GLY A 206 10.58 6.36 1.01
N ILE A 207 9.50 6.23 1.78
CA ILE A 207 8.99 4.94 2.27
C ILE A 207 8.68 4.01 1.10
N LEU A 208 8.02 4.53 0.06
CA LEU A 208 7.62 3.74 -1.08
C LEU A 208 8.84 3.26 -1.90
N PHE A 209 9.83 4.14 -2.09
CA PHE A 209 11.11 3.79 -2.70
C PHE A 209 11.86 2.72 -1.89
N ALA A 210 11.97 2.90 -0.57
CA ALA A 210 12.60 1.95 0.34
C ALA A 210 11.91 0.58 0.31
N SER A 211 10.58 0.56 0.32
CA SER A 211 9.78 -0.67 0.22
C SER A 211 9.99 -1.38 -1.12
N THR A 212 10.19 -0.62 -2.20
CA THR A 212 10.46 -1.15 -3.54
C THR A 212 11.84 -1.80 -3.60
N ILE A 213 12.87 -1.15 -3.07
CA ILE A 213 14.22 -1.74 -2.96
C ILE A 213 14.17 -3.00 -2.09
N LEU A 214 13.53 -2.93 -0.92
CA LEU A 214 13.42 -4.07 -0.02
C LEU A 214 12.73 -5.25 -0.72
N PHE A 215 11.69 -5.00 -1.51
CA PHE A 215 11.04 -6.04 -2.30
C PHE A 215 11.95 -6.63 -3.37
N ILE A 216 12.67 -5.81 -4.13
CA ILE A 216 13.57 -6.29 -5.18
C ILE A 216 14.63 -7.23 -4.56
N GLN A 217 15.14 -6.89 -3.38
CA GLN A 217 16.17 -7.69 -2.69
C GLN A 217 15.62 -8.96 -2.05
N THR A 218 14.50 -8.85 -1.32
CA THR A 218 14.04 -9.93 -0.44
C THR A 218 12.88 -10.72 -1.02
N GLN A 219 12.09 -10.12 -1.91
CA GLN A 219 10.78 -10.61 -2.33
C GLN A 219 9.95 -11.07 -1.12
N ASN A 220 9.95 -10.27 -0.05
CA ASN A 220 9.30 -10.58 1.22
C ASN A 220 8.31 -9.49 1.62
N LEU A 221 7.03 -9.75 1.40
CA LEU A 221 5.93 -8.81 1.69
C LEU A 221 5.78 -8.54 3.18
N TRP A 222 6.09 -9.52 4.03
CA TRP A 222 6.02 -9.32 5.48
C TRP A 222 7.03 -8.27 5.95
N LEU A 223 8.25 -8.32 5.42
CA LEU A 223 9.28 -7.32 5.74
C LEU A 223 8.92 -5.95 5.19
N MET A 224 8.28 -5.88 4.03
CA MET A 224 7.73 -4.62 3.52
C MET A 224 6.65 -4.02 4.42
N LEU A 225 5.69 -4.83 4.86
CA LEU A 225 4.64 -4.41 5.79
C LEU A 225 5.24 -3.93 7.11
N MET A 226 6.23 -4.66 7.64
CA MET A 226 6.96 -4.26 8.85
C MET A 226 7.74 -2.96 8.66
N LEU A 227 8.44 -2.80 7.54
CA LEU A 227 9.17 -1.57 7.20
C LEU A 227 8.23 -0.38 7.19
N GLU A 228 7.12 -0.46 6.45
CA GLU A 228 6.19 0.66 6.36
C GLU A 228 5.50 0.95 7.69
N PHE A 229 5.06 -0.09 8.40
CA PHE A 229 4.48 0.08 9.73
C PHE A 229 5.46 0.79 10.66
N THR A 230 6.73 0.38 10.68
CA THR A 230 7.77 0.99 11.52
C THR A 230 8.04 2.43 11.13
N LEU A 231 8.20 2.71 9.82
CA LEU A 231 8.47 4.07 9.34
C LEU A 231 7.31 5.03 9.56
N ARG A 232 6.07 4.54 9.56
CA ARG A 232 4.88 5.38 9.86
C ARG A 232 4.70 5.66 11.35
N MET A 233 5.38 4.92 12.24
CA MET A 233 5.39 5.17 13.69
C MET A 233 6.46 6.15 14.13
N LEU A 234 7.51 6.36 13.32
CA LEU A 234 8.62 7.28 13.58
C LEU A 234 8.24 8.72 13.22
#